data_AF-A0A954XRN4-F1
#
_entry.id   AF-A0A954XRN4-F1
#
_cell.length_a   1.000
_cell.length_b   1.000
_cell.length_c   1.000
_cell.angle_alpha   90.00
_cell.angle_beta   90.00
_cell.angle_gamma   90.00
#
_symmetry.space_group_name_H-M   'P 1'
#
loop_
_entity.id
_entity.type
_entity.pdbx_description
1 polymer ?
#
loop_
_entity_poly.entity_id
_entity_poly.type
_entity_poly.pdbx_seq_one_letter_code
_entity_poly.pdbx_strand_id
1 'polypeptide(L)'
;MIRRTSMFAAAILCAAITSTALAEPSCKECPIAAAMKNLPQITYQIGEEQTQCRETAGKIAEKSGTAIVYLVGKQKFEDDAAAKLALADATEEFVANFAKPHTCKISGTTTIAGKQTQCSESAAKMTALLANAVKDVKQTYSIDGQQCDCPHAAAALAEKTGKPKLFVVGTEKTPCAVTARLNLARAKYRAMVEALAEAEKAETPESKS
;
A
#
# COMPACT_ATOMS: atom_id res chain seq x y z
N MET A 1 52.34 30.17 41.07
CA MET A 1 51.14 29.75 41.80
C MET A 1 50.44 28.68 41.00
N ILE A 2 50.27 27.52 41.64
CA ILE A 2 49.73 26.26 41.12
C ILE A 2 48.20 26.35 41.08
N ARG A 3 47.55 25.85 40.03
CA ARG A 3 46.21 25.23 40.15
C ARG A 3 45.94 24.22 39.02
N ARG A 4 45.99 22.95 39.43
CA ARG A 4 45.48 21.75 38.78
C ARG A 4 43.95 21.73 38.86
N THR A 5 43.28 21.28 37.80
CA THR A 5 41.91 20.72 37.80
C THR A 5 41.79 19.84 36.55
N SER A 6 42.04 18.53 36.68
CA SER A 6 41.04 17.45 36.87
C SER A 6 40.17 17.19 35.65
N MET A 7 40.63 16.25 34.82
CA MET A 7 39.83 15.50 33.85
C MET A 7 38.96 14.49 34.61
N PHE A 8 37.64 14.59 34.49
CA PHE A 8 36.71 13.53 34.88
C PHE A 8 36.40 12.68 33.65
N ALA A 9 36.86 11.43 33.66
CA ALA A 9 36.49 10.39 32.71
C ALA A 9 35.12 9.81 33.14
N ALA A 10 34.10 9.99 32.30
CA ALA A 10 32.81 9.34 32.46
C ALA A 10 32.82 8.01 31.68
N ALA A 11 33.00 6.91 32.40
CA ALA A 11 32.81 5.57 31.86
C ALA A 11 31.30 5.28 31.76
N ILE A 12 30.77 5.26 30.53
CA ILE A 12 29.39 4.85 30.25
C ILE A 12 29.37 3.32 30.11
N LEU A 13 28.75 2.66 31.08
CA LEU A 13 28.44 1.23 31.07
C LEU A 13 27.34 0.98 30.02
N CYS A 14 27.70 0.42 28.86
CA CYS A 14 26.72 -0.16 27.94
C CYS A 14 26.22 -1.49 28.52
N ALA A 15 25.03 -1.48 29.10
CA ALA A 15 24.30 -2.70 29.41
C ALA A 15 23.89 -3.39 28.09
N ALA A 16 24.52 -4.52 27.79
CA ALA A 16 24.10 -5.40 26.70
C ALA A 16 22.77 -6.04 27.09
N ILE A 17 21.67 -5.48 26.59
CA ILE A 17 20.35 -6.11 26.63
C ILE A 17 20.34 -7.16 25.51
N THR A 18 20.74 -8.38 25.85
CA THR A 18 20.46 -9.55 25.02
C THR A 18 18.95 -9.73 24.94
N SER A 19 18.37 -9.27 23.82
CA SER A 19 17.00 -9.57 23.45
C SER A 19 16.91 -11.07 23.18
N THR A 20 16.43 -11.82 24.18
CA THR A 20 15.90 -13.16 24.01
C THR A 20 14.71 -13.06 23.06
N ALA A 21 14.97 -13.32 21.78
CA ALA A 21 13.94 -13.57 20.78
C ALA A 21 13.16 -14.81 21.22
N LEU A 22 12.01 -14.58 21.84
CA LEU A 22 10.97 -15.60 22.00
C LEU A 22 10.59 -16.04 20.58
N ALA A 23 10.97 -17.26 20.23
CA ALA A 23 10.49 -17.94 19.05
C ALA A 23 8.97 -18.16 19.22
N GLU A 24 8.18 -17.26 18.63
CA GLU A 24 6.73 -17.43 18.53
C GLU A 24 6.41 -18.58 17.55
N PRO A 25 5.37 -19.38 17.83
CA PRO A 25 4.95 -20.47 16.96
C PRO A 25 4.54 -19.92 15.60
N SER A 26 5.24 -20.36 14.54
CA SER A 26 5.01 -20.09 13.11
C SER A 26 3.68 -19.40 12.77
N CYS A 27 3.64 -18.07 12.91
CA CYS A 27 2.50 -17.27 12.47
C CYS A 27 2.42 -17.40 10.95
N LYS A 28 1.45 -18.19 10.46
CA LYS A 28 1.06 -18.16 9.03
C LYS A 28 0.87 -16.69 8.67
N GLU A 29 1.56 -16.24 7.62
CA GLU A 29 1.52 -14.86 7.17
C GLU A 29 0.05 -14.40 7.04
N CYS A 30 -0.26 -13.22 7.59
CA CYS A 30 -1.62 -12.69 7.55
C CYS A 30 -2.10 -12.67 6.08
N PRO A 31 -3.27 -13.28 5.74
CA PRO A 31 -3.70 -13.40 4.35
C PRO A 31 -3.84 -12.04 3.66
N ILE A 32 -4.17 -10.99 4.43
CA ILE A 32 -4.21 -9.62 3.96
C ILE A 32 -2.81 -9.15 3.56
N ALA A 33 -1.79 -9.36 4.40
CA ALA A 33 -0.41 -8.96 4.10
C ALA A 33 0.12 -9.68 2.85
N ALA A 34 -0.14 -10.99 2.74
CA ALA A 34 0.22 -11.78 1.56
C ALA A 34 -0.47 -11.25 0.29
N ALA A 35 -1.77 -10.92 0.35
CA ALA A 35 -2.49 -10.37 -0.79
C ALA A 35 -1.96 -8.99 -1.21
N MET A 36 -1.60 -8.12 -0.25
CA MET A 36 -1.07 -6.78 -0.51
C MET A 36 0.29 -6.80 -1.23
N LYS A 37 1.08 -7.88 -1.09
CA LYS A 37 2.34 -8.06 -1.84
C LYS A 37 2.14 -8.21 -3.35
N ASN A 38 0.95 -8.64 -3.79
CA ASN A 38 0.63 -8.81 -5.21
C ASN A 38 0.31 -7.50 -5.95
N LEU A 39 0.16 -6.39 -5.21
CA LEU A 39 -0.07 -5.09 -5.83
C LEU A 39 1.15 -4.68 -6.67
N PRO A 40 0.97 -3.90 -7.75
CA PRO A 40 2.07 -3.30 -8.48
C PRO A 40 3.03 -2.54 -7.55
N GLN A 41 4.33 -2.60 -7.87
CA GLN A 41 5.41 -1.98 -7.11
C GLN A 41 6.39 -1.29 -8.05
N ILE A 42 7.10 -0.28 -7.54
CA ILE A 42 8.26 0.29 -8.21
C ILE A 42 9.48 -0.54 -7.84
N THR A 43 10.20 -1.03 -8.84
CA THR A 43 11.55 -1.60 -8.69
C THR A 43 12.56 -0.62 -9.25
N TYR A 44 13.66 -0.40 -8.55
CA TYR A 44 14.74 0.49 -8.98
C TYR A 44 15.83 -0.34 -9.62
N GLN A 45 16.16 -0.04 -10.88
CA GLN A 45 17.25 -0.65 -11.64
C GLN A 45 18.44 0.32 -11.70
N ILE A 46 19.64 -0.18 -11.40
CA ILE A 46 20.90 0.57 -11.43
C ILE A 46 21.93 -0.30 -12.15
N GLY A 47 22.18 -0.01 -13.43
CA GLY A 47 22.96 -0.91 -14.28
C GLY A 47 22.31 -2.30 -14.38
N GLU A 48 23.02 -3.32 -13.88
CA GLU A 48 22.54 -4.71 -13.82
C GLU A 48 21.84 -5.06 -12.50
N GLU A 49 21.96 -4.21 -11.48
CA GLU A 49 21.36 -4.45 -10.16
C GLU A 49 19.91 -3.96 -10.11
N GLN A 50 19.08 -4.67 -9.34
CA GLN A 50 17.69 -4.28 -9.06
C GLN A 50 17.37 -4.38 -7.57
N THR A 51 16.58 -3.43 -7.07
CA THR A 51 16.11 -3.43 -5.68
C THR A 51 14.75 -2.77 -5.57
N GLN A 52 13.97 -3.12 -4.54
CA GLN A 52 12.70 -2.46 -4.23
C GLN A 52 12.85 -1.34 -3.19
N CYS A 53 14.04 -1.18 -2.61
CA CYS A 53 14.33 -0.16 -1.61
C CYS A 53 14.97 1.07 -2.24
N ARG A 54 14.30 2.23 -2.14
CA ARG A 54 14.80 3.50 -2.68
C ARG A 54 16.13 3.92 -2.07
N GLU A 55 16.32 3.72 -0.77
CA GLU A 55 17.57 4.09 -0.10
C GLU A 55 18.75 3.24 -0.57
N THR A 56 18.52 1.93 -0.71
CA THR A 56 19.52 1.01 -1.26
C THR A 56 19.86 1.37 -2.70
N ALA A 57 18.85 1.67 -3.52
CA ALA A 57 19.02 2.14 -4.89
C ALA A 57 19.88 3.41 -4.96
N GLY A 58 19.59 4.40 -4.11
CA GLY A 58 20.39 5.63 -4.01
C GLY A 58 21.85 5.36 -3.66
N LYS A 59 22.10 4.51 -2.66
CA LYS A 59 23.47 4.12 -2.27
C LYS A 59 24.22 3.39 -3.39
N ILE A 60 23.55 2.54 -4.16
CA ILE A 60 24.16 1.84 -5.30
C ILE A 60 24.45 2.83 -6.44
N ALA A 61 23.50 3.72 -6.76
CA ALA A 61 23.65 4.74 -7.80
C ALA A 61 24.80 5.71 -7.50
N GLU A 62 24.90 6.20 -6.25
CA GLU A 62 26.00 7.08 -5.82
C GLU A 62 27.37 6.39 -5.93
N LYS A 63 27.46 5.12 -5.52
CA LYS A 63 28.72 4.35 -5.58
C LYS A 63 29.15 4.01 -6.99
N SER A 64 28.20 3.70 -7.87
CA SER A 64 28.47 3.27 -9.25
C SER A 64 28.54 4.44 -10.24
N GLY A 65 28.03 5.62 -9.88
CA GLY A 65 27.84 6.74 -10.80
C GLY A 65 26.76 6.49 -11.87
N THR A 66 25.95 5.43 -11.73
CA THR A 66 24.91 5.06 -12.68
C THR A 66 23.55 5.63 -12.26
N ALA A 67 22.78 6.14 -13.23
CA ALA A 67 21.45 6.67 -12.97
C ALA A 67 20.45 5.58 -12.55
N ILE A 68 19.46 5.96 -11.74
CA ILE A 68 18.38 5.07 -11.32
C ILE A 68 17.31 5.06 -12.41
N VAL A 69 16.95 3.86 -12.88
CA VAL A 69 15.78 3.63 -13.75
C VAL A 69 14.66 3.03 -12.90
N TYR A 70 13.47 3.60 -13.00
CA TYR A 70 12.29 3.15 -12.27
C TYR A 70 11.50 2.17 -13.14
N LEU A 71 11.26 0.97 -12.61
CA LEU A 71 10.50 -0.09 -13.26
C LEU A 71 9.13 -0.22 -12.60
N VAL A 72 8.06 -0.12 -13.40
CA VAL A 72 6.69 -0.40 -12.97
C VAL A 72 6.14 -1.49 -13.88
N GLY A 73 6.04 -2.72 -13.34
CA GLY A 73 5.74 -3.89 -14.17
C GLY A 73 6.77 -4.08 -15.28
N LYS A 74 6.35 -3.95 -16.54
CA LYS A 74 7.23 -4.06 -17.72
C LYS A 74 7.71 -2.72 -18.27
N GLN A 75 7.23 -1.61 -17.72
CA GLN A 75 7.56 -0.27 -18.20
C GLN A 75 8.78 0.29 -17.45
N LYS A 76 9.60 1.07 -18.16
CA LYS A 76 10.78 1.75 -17.62
C LYS A 76 10.57 3.26 -17.67
N PHE A 77 11.01 3.95 -16.64
CA PHE A 77 10.93 5.40 -16.51
C PHE A 77 12.26 5.94 -15.98
N GLU A 78 12.66 7.11 -16.46
CA GLU A 78 13.84 7.83 -15.97
C GLU A 78 13.46 8.91 -14.93
N ASP A 79 12.17 9.20 -14.82
CA ASP A 79 11.61 10.20 -13.90
C ASP A 79 10.77 9.53 -12.80
N ASP A 80 11.03 9.91 -11.55
CA ASP A 80 10.32 9.46 -10.35
C ASP A 80 8.83 9.84 -10.39
N ALA A 81 8.51 11.04 -10.90
CA ALA A 81 7.12 11.50 -10.94
C ALA A 81 6.30 10.69 -11.95
N ALA A 82 6.83 10.49 -13.17
CA ALA A 82 6.23 9.62 -14.18
C ALA A 82 6.06 8.17 -13.67
N ALA A 83 7.08 7.61 -12.99
CA ALA A 83 7.02 6.27 -12.43
C ALA A 83 5.93 6.14 -11.34
N LYS A 84 5.80 7.14 -10.46
CA LYS A 84 4.75 7.15 -9.42
C LYS A 84 3.35 7.26 -10.01
N LEU A 85 3.18 8.04 -11.07
CA LEU A 85 1.92 8.13 -11.77
C LEU A 85 1.55 6.78 -12.41
N ALA A 86 2.50 6.16 -13.13
CA ALA A 86 2.31 4.84 -13.72
C ALA A 86 2.03 3.76 -12.66
N LEU A 87 2.66 3.84 -11.48
CA LEU A 87 2.38 2.95 -10.35
C LEU A 87 0.93 3.11 -9.86
N ALA A 88 0.47 4.35 -9.71
CA ALA A 88 -0.90 4.62 -9.30
C ALA A 88 -1.90 4.08 -10.33
N ASP A 89 -1.69 4.35 -11.62
CA ASP A 89 -2.54 3.87 -12.71
C ASP A 89 -2.58 2.33 -12.76
N ALA A 90 -1.42 1.67 -12.72
CA ALA A 90 -1.33 0.22 -12.72
C ALA A 90 -2.02 -0.42 -11.50
N THR A 91 -1.92 0.24 -10.34
CA THR A 91 -2.56 -0.22 -9.11
C THR A 91 -4.08 -0.04 -9.20
N GLU A 92 -4.57 1.10 -9.66
CA GLU A 92 -6.00 1.34 -9.87
C GLU A 92 -6.61 0.32 -10.85
N GLU A 93 -5.91 0.04 -11.95
CA GLU A 93 -6.32 -0.98 -12.91
C GLU A 93 -6.35 -2.38 -12.30
N PHE A 94 -5.30 -2.77 -11.57
CA PHE A 94 -5.24 -4.06 -10.87
C PHE A 94 -6.44 -4.22 -9.92
N VAL A 95 -6.73 -3.20 -9.13
CA VAL A 95 -7.83 -3.20 -8.15
C VAL A 95 -9.20 -3.24 -8.84
N ALA A 96 -9.37 -2.50 -9.94
CA ALA A 96 -10.59 -2.54 -10.74
C ALA A 96 -10.82 -3.94 -11.36
N ASN A 97 -9.77 -4.57 -11.89
CA ASN A 97 -9.84 -5.91 -12.47
C ASN A 97 -10.07 -7.00 -11.41
N PHE A 98 -9.52 -6.84 -10.21
CA PHE A 98 -9.73 -7.78 -9.11
C PHE A 98 -11.22 -7.99 -8.76
N ALA A 99 -12.00 -6.90 -8.80
CA ALA A 99 -13.44 -6.92 -8.52
C ALA A 99 -14.31 -7.32 -9.71
N LYS A 100 -13.75 -7.43 -10.91
CA LYS A 100 -14.49 -7.64 -12.15
C LYS A 100 -14.59 -9.14 -12.47
N PRO A 101 -15.80 -9.67 -12.72
CA PRO A 101 -15.94 -11.01 -13.27
C PRO A 101 -15.36 -11.12 -14.69
N HIS A 102 -14.56 -12.16 -14.91
CA HIS A 102 -14.04 -12.53 -16.23
C HIS A 102 -14.54 -13.92 -16.61
N THR A 103 -15.50 -14.00 -17.54
CA THR A 103 -16.06 -15.27 -18.02
C THR A 103 -15.35 -15.72 -19.30
N CYS A 104 -14.79 -16.93 -19.27
CA CYS A 104 -14.29 -17.60 -20.45
C CYS A 104 -15.46 -18.08 -21.30
N LYS A 105 -15.59 -17.57 -22.53
CA LYS A 105 -16.69 -17.95 -23.45
C LYS A 105 -16.67 -19.43 -23.86
N ILE A 106 -15.49 -20.07 -23.80
CA ILE A 106 -15.33 -21.46 -24.22
C ILE A 106 -15.75 -22.41 -23.10
N SER A 107 -15.25 -22.20 -21.88
CA SER A 107 -15.52 -23.10 -20.74
C SER A 107 -16.72 -22.69 -19.90
N GLY A 108 -17.26 -21.48 -20.08
CA GLY A 108 -18.26 -20.88 -19.19
C GLY A 108 -17.72 -20.49 -17.80
N THR A 109 -16.46 -20.78 -17.50
CA THR A 109 -15.84 -20.50 -16.19
C THR A 109 -15.68 -19.00 -15.99
N THR A 110 -16.21 -18.49 -14.88
CA THR A 110 -16.04 -17.11 -14.45
C THR A 110 -14.99 -17.03 -13.35
N THR A 111 -14.02 -16.13 -13.52
CA THR A 111 -13.01 -15.81 -12.50
C THR A 111 -13.32 -14.44 -11.90
N ILE A 112 -13.33 -14.33 -10.58
CA ILE A 112 -13.44 -13.07 -9.84
C ILE A 112 -12.64 -13.16 -8.54
N ALA A 113 -11.88 -12.12 -8.21
CA ALA A 113 -11.00 -12.09 -7.04
C ALA A 113 -10.08 -13.33 -6.92
N GLY A 114 -9.59 -13.83 -8.05
CA GLY A 114 -8.73 -15.03 -8.09
C GLY A 114 -9.45 -16.37 -7.88
N LYS A 115 -10.77 -16.37 -7.64
CA LYS A 115 -11.59 -17.59 -7.49
C LYS A 115 -12.33 -17.90 -8.79
N GLN A 116 -12.41 -19.18 -9.13
CA GLN A 116 -13.14 -19.67 -10.29
C GLN A 116 -14.50 -20.25 -9.87
N THR A 117 -15.53 -19.98 -10.67
CA THR A 117 -16.86 -20.57 -10.52
C THR A 117 -17.55 -20.72 -11.86
N GLN A 118 -18.38 -21.75 -12.01
CA GLN A 118 -19.28 -21.93 -13.15
C GLN A 118 -20.69 -21.41 -12.85
N CYS A 119 -20.98 -21.06 -11.58
CA CYS A 119 -22.29 -20.57 -11.16
C CYS A 119 -22.34 -19.03 -11.24
N SER A 120 -23.24 -18.51 -12.07
CA SER A 120 -23.46 -17.06 -12.24
C SER A 120 -23.91 -16.40 -10.94
N GLU A 121 -24.71 -17.07 -10.12
CA GLU A 121 -25.16 -16.52 -8.84
C GLU A 121 -24.01 -16.36 -7.85
N SER A 122 -23.10 -17.34 -7.77
CA SER A 122 -21.90 -17.23 -6.92
C SER A 122 -21.00 -16.08 -7.38
N ALA A 123 -20.82 -15.92 -8.69
CA ALA A 123 -20.07 -14.79 -9.24
C ALA A 123 -20.73 -13.44 -8.92
N ALA A 124 -22.06 -13.35 -9.02
CA ALA A 124 -22.81 -12.14 -8.69
C ALA A 124 -22.72 -11.80 -7.20
N LYS A 125 -22.84 -12.80 -6.30
CA LYS A 125 -22.67 -12.64 -4.85
C LYS A 125 -21.26 -12.12 -4.50
N MET A 126 -20.22 -12.69 -5.11
CA MET A 126 -18.85 -12.20 -4.90
C MET A 126 -18.68 -10.77 -5.41
N THR A 127 -19.22 -10.45 -6.58
CA THR A 127 -19.19 -9.07 -7.12
C THR A 127 -19.85 -8.08 -6.16
N ALA A 128 -21.03 -8.43 -5.64
CA ALA A 128 -21.75 -7.60 -4.67
C ALA A 128 -20.99 -7.45 -3.35
N LEU A 129 -20.37 -8.52 -2.85
CA LEU A 129 -19.54 -8.49 -1.65
C LEU A 129 -18.36 -7.52 -1.81
N LEU A 130 -17.63 -7.60 -2.93
CA LEU A 130 -16.50 -6.71 -3.22
C LEU A 130 -16.94 -5.26 -3.40
N ALA A 131 -18.04 -5.02 -4.12
CA ALA A 131 -18.61 -3.69 -4.29
C ALA A 131 -19.04 -3.06 -2.95
N ASN A 132 -19.64 -3.86 -2.07
CA ASN A 132 -20.02 -3.41 -0.72
C ASN A 132 -18.80 -3.10 0.15
N ALA A 133 -17.72 -3.88 0.05
CA ALA A 133 -16.51 -3.67 0.83
C ALA A 133 -15.85 -2.31 0.55
N VAL A 134 -15.94 -1.82 -0.68
CA VAL A 134 -15.29 -0.56 -1.09
C VAL A 134 -16.20 0.67 -1.02
N LYS A 135 -17.49 0.51 -0.73
CA LYS A 135 -18.48 1.59 -0.84
C LYS A 135 -18.15 2.80 0.06
N ASP A 136 -17.59 2.53 1.24
CA ASP A 136 -17.24 3.55 2.24
C ASP A 136 -15.77 4.00 2.13
N VAL A 137 -14.98 3.38 1.24
CA VAL A 137 -13.59 3.73 1.00
C VAL A 137 -13.52 4.89 0.01
N LYS A 138 -13.50 6.11 0.56
CA LYS A 138 -13.46 7.37 -0.19
C LYS A 138 -12.23 8.21 0.17
N GLN A 139 -11.83 9.05 -0.78
CA GLN A 139 -10.89 10.13 -0.55
C GLN A 139 -11.64 11.39 -0.14
N THR A 140 -11.23 12.00 0.96
CA THR A 140 -11.74 13.28 1.44
C THR A 140 -10.60 14.31 1.48
N TYR A 141 -10.89 15.53 1.90
CA TYR A 141 -9.93 16.62 1.97
C TYR A 141 -9.89 17.22 3.37
N SER A 142 -8.70 17.60 3.83
CA SER A 142 -8.48 18.30 5.09
C SER A 142 -7.75 19.61 4.83
N ILE A 143 -8.31 20.72 5.30
CA ILE A 143 -7.74 22.07 5.22
C ILE A 143 -7.83 22.66 6.62
N ASP A 144 -6.68 22.95 7.24
CA ASP A 144 -6.63 23.54 8.58
C ASP A 144 -7.47 22.78 9.64
N GLY A 145 -7.45 21.44 9.57
CA GLY A 145 -8.24 20.59 10.45
C GLY A 145 -9.72 20.42 10.07
N GLN A 146 -10.25 21.22 9.14
CA GLN A 146 -11.60 21.05 8.60
C GLN A 146 -11.64 19.97 7.52
N GLN A 147 -12.60 19.06 7.59
CA GLN A 147 -12.79 17.99 6.61
C GLN A 147 -13.92 18.32 5.64
N CYS A 148 -13.74 17.99 4.36
CA CYS A 148 -14.80 18.06 3.36
C CYS A 148 -14.62 16.97 2.29
N ASP A 149 -15.73 16.56 1.68
CA ASP A 149 -15.75 15.47 0.69
C ASP A 149 -15.69 15.99 -0.76
N CYS A 150 -15.85 17.30 -0.96
CA CYS A 150 -15.94 17.92 -2.27
C CYS A 150 -14.62 18.63 -2.66
N PRO A 151 -14.02 18.34 -3.83
CA PRO A 151 -12.78 18.99 -4.27
C PRO A 151 -12.93 20.50 -4.48
N HIS A 152 -14.10 20.98 -4.89
CA HIS A 152 -14.36 22.41 -5.07
C HIS A 152 -14.47 23.14 -3.73
N ALA A 153 -15.16 22.55 -2.75
CA ALA A 153 -15.22 23.09 -1.39
C ALA A 153 -13.82 23.11 -0.76
N ALA A 154 -13.03 22.06 -0.98
CA ALA A 154 -11.64 21.98 -0.52
C ALA A 154 -10.76 23.09 -1.13
N ALA A 155 -10.90 23.37 -2.43
CA ALA A 155 -10.17 24.44 -3.10
C ALA A 155 -10.56 25.82 -2.55
N ALA A 156 -11.86 26.10 -2.42
CA ALA A 156 -12.36 27.36 -1.87
C ALA A 156 -11.90 27.58 -0.41
N LEU A 157 -11.88 26.51 0.41
CA LEU A 157 -11.36 26.58 1.78
C LEU A 157 -9.85 26.83 1.81
N ALA A 158 -9.08 26.17 0.94
CA ALA A 158 -7.63 26.38 0.84
C ALA A 158 -7.29 27.82 0.43
N GLU A 159 -7.98 28.38 -0.56
CA GLU A 159 -7.83 29.79 -0.96
C GLU A 159 -8.19 30.75 0.17
N LYS A 160 -9.32 30.50 0.86
CA LYS A 160 -9.78 31.35 1.97
C LYS A 160 -8.82 31.34 3.17
N THR A 161 -8.25 30.18 3.49
CA THR A 161 -7.39 30.00 4.67
C THR A 161 -5.91 30.22 4.38
N GLY A 162 -5.51 30.18 3.11
CA GLY A 162 -4.10 30.16 2.70
C GLY A 162 -3.35 28.89 3.11
N LYS A 163 -4.06 27.84 3.55
CA LYS A 163 -3.47 26.59 4.02
C LYS A 163 -3.48 25.54 2.90
N PRO A 164 -2.47 24.64 2.87
CA PRO A 164 -2.41 23.60 1.85
C PRO A 164 -3.56 22.60 2.00
N LYS A 165 -4.08 22.17 0.86
CA LYS A 165 -5.05 21.07 0.78
C LYS A 165 -4.35 19.74 1.02
N LEU A 166 -4.82 18.97 2.02
CA LEU A 166 -4.39 17.59 2.24
C LEU A 166 -5.47 16.64 1.74
N PHE A 167 -5.06 15.61 1.01
CA PHE A 167 -5.90 14.48 0.67
C PHE A 167 -5.91 13.49 1.83
N VAL A 168 -7.08 12.96 2.17
CA VAL A 168 -7.29 12.04 3.29
C VAL A 168 -7.90 10.74 2.78
N VAL A 169 -7.29 9.61 3.12
CA VAL A 169 -7.80 8.26 2.83
C VAL A 169 -7.70 7.46 4.12
N GLY A 170 -8.84 7.16 4.74
CA GLY A 170 -8.85 6.55 6.07
C GLY A 170 -8.12 7.43 7.09
N THR A 171 -7.05 6.90 7.69
CA THR A 171 -6.21 7.62 8.67
C THR A 171 -5.04 8.36 8.03
N GLU A 172 -4.75 8.10 6.75
CA GLU A 172 -3.59 8.67 6.06
C GLU A 172 -3.91 10.04 5.48
N LYS A 173 -2.95 10.97 5.60
CA LYS A 173 -3.04 12.32 5.03
C LYS A 173 -1.80 12.60 4.19
N THR A 174 -1.98 13.17 3.01
CA THR A 174 -0.87 13.53 2.12
C THR A 174 -1.18 14.79 1.31
N PRO A 175 -0.19 15.67 1.05
CA PRO A 175 -0.35 16.78 0.11
C PRO A 175 -0.23 16.32 -1.37
N CYS A 176 0.27 15.11 -1.62
CA CYS A 176 0.53 14.60 -2.96
C CYS A 176 -0.71 13.87 -3.53
N ALA A 177 -1.27 14.40 -4.62
CA ALA A 177 -2.45 13.81 -5.28
C ALA A 177 -2.20 12.38 -5.78
N VAL A 178 -1.01 12.09 -6.33
CA VAL A 178 -0.66 10.75 -6.84
C VAL A 178 -0.55 9.75 -5.69
N THR A 179 0.03 10.16 -4.57
CA THR A 179 0.08 9.32 -3.35
C THR A 179 -1.32 9.06 -2.81
N ALA A 180 -2.20 10.06 -2.82
CA ALA A 180 -3.59 9.88 -2.38
C ALA A 180 -4.35 8.86 -3.25
N ARG A 181 -4.18 8.93 -4.57
CA ARG A 181 -4.71 7.93 -5.52
C ARG A 181 -4.22 6.52 -5.19
N LEU A 182 -2.92 6.35 -5.00
CA LEU A 182 -2.32 5.07 -4.67
C LEU A 182 -2.84 4.53 -3.32
N ASN A 183 -2.96 5.38 -2.31
CA ASN A 183 -3.47 5.00 -0.99
C ASN A 183 -4.95 4.62 -1.07
N LEU A 184 -5.75 5.34 -1.85
CA LEU A 184 -7.16 5.00 -2.08
C LEU A 184 -7.31 3.64 -2.75
N ALA A 185 -6.54 3.36 -3.81
CA ALA A 185 -6.58 2.08 -4.49
C ALA A 185 -6.15 0.92 -3.56
N ARG A 186 -5.08 1.11 -2.78
CA ARG A 186 -4.63 0.16 -1.76
C ARG A 186 -5.67 -0.10 -0.67
N ALA A 187 -6.32 0.95 -0.17
CA ALA A 187 -7.38 0.84 0.83
C ALA A 187 -8.58 0.06 0.29
N LYS A 188 -8.99 0.32 -0.97
CA LYS A 188 -10.06 -0.45 -1.62
C LYS A 188 -9.71 -1.91 -1.77
N TYR A 189 -8.50 -2.22 -2.22
CA TYR A 189 -8.04 -3.60 -2.34
C TYR A 189 -7.99 -4.32 -1.00
N ARG A 190 -7.45 -3.66 0.03
CA ARG A 190 -7.42 -4.18 1.39
C ARG A 190 -8.83 -4.52 1.90
N ALA A 191 -9.78 -3.61 1.75
CA ALA A 191 -11.17 -3.83 2.16
C ALA A 191 -11.80 -5.03 1.43
N MET A 192 -11.54 -5.17 0.13
CA MET A 192 -11.99 -6.33 -0.65
C MET A 192 -11.41 -7.66 -0.16
N VAL A 193 -10.10 -7.70 0.12
CA VAL A 193 -9.44 -8.90 0.64
C VAL A 193 -9.93 -9.24 2.05
N GLU A 194 -10.13 -8.23 2.91
CA GLU A 194 -10.70 -8.40 4.25
C GLU A 194 -12.11 -9.00 4.17
N ALA A 195 -12.98 -8.47 3.31
CA ALA A 195 -14.33 -9.01 3.11
C ALA A 195 -14.33 -10.46 2.60
N LEU A 196 -13.40 -10.82 1.71
CA LEU A 196 -13.25 -12.21 1.26
C LEU A 196 -12.79 -13.14 2.40
N ALA A 197 -11.80 -12.71 3.18
CA ALA A 197 -11.31 -13.49 4.30
C ALA A 197 -12.38 -13.67 5.40
N GLU A 198 -13.24 -12.67 5.61
CA GLU A 198 -14.39 -12.77 6.51
C GLU A 198 -15.46 -13.75 5.98
N ALA A 199 -15.76 -13.70 4.69
CA ALA A 199 -16.70 -14.62 4.06
C ALA A 199 -16.21 -16.08 4.14
N GLU A 200 -14.92 -16.33 3.88
CA GLU A 200 -14.33 -17.68 3.99
C GLU A 200 -14.42 -18.24 5.42
N LYS A 201 -14.18 -17.39 6.44
CA LYS A 201 -14.33 -17.80 7.85
C LYS A 201 -15.77 -18.15 8.19
N ALA A 202 -16.75 -17.41 7.66
CA ALA A 202 -18.16 -17.68 7.89
C ALA A 202 -18.65 -18.99 7.23
N GLU A 203 -18.03 -19.43 6.14
CA GLU A 203 -18.38 -20.67 5.43
C GLU A 203 -17.75 -21.93 6.02
N THR A 204 -16.82 -21.80 6.97
CA THR A 204 -16.18 -22.95 7.64
C THR A 204 -16.87 -23.18 8.98
N PRO A 205 -17.91 -24.03 9.09
CA PRO A 205 -18.48 -24.34 10.40
C PRO A 205 -17.40 -25.04 11.21
N GLU A 206 -17.06 -24.49 12.37
CA GLU A 206 -16.30 -25.19 13.40
C GLU A 206 -16.95 -26.57 13.57
N SER A 207 -16.27 -27.62 13.11
CA SER A 207 -16.61 -28.99 13.46
C SER A 207 -16.48 -29.05 14.97
N LYS A 208 -17.61 -28.92 15.69
CA LYS A 208 -17.70 -29.23 17.11
C LYS A 208 -17.25 -30.68 17.29
N SER A 209 -16.00 -30.85 17.70
CA SER A 209 -15.49 -32.07 18.32
C SER A 209 -16.07 -32.23 19.71
#